data_AF-A0A538ESH6-F1
#
_entry.id   AF-A0A538ESH6-F1
#
_cell.length_a   1.000
_cell.length_b   1.000
_cell.length_c   1.000
_cell.angle_alpha   90.00
_cell.angle_beta   90.00
_cell.angle_gamma   90.00
#
_symmetry.space_group_name_H-M   'P 1'
#
loop_
_entity.id
_entity.type
_entity.pdbx_description
1 polymer ?
#
loop_
_entity_poly.entity_id
_entity_poly.type
_entity_poly.pdbx_seq_one_letter_code
_entity_poly.pdbx_strand_id
1 'polypeptide(L)'
;MCGIVGYTGARPALGIVLDGLRRLEYRGYDSAGVAVQSRGRLLTEKRAGKLANLEKALAELDVPDIGEGTTGIGHTRWATHGGPTDRNAHPHTSMDGRIAVIHNGIIENFAKLRAELEAGGVEFASDTDTECVAHLLAAQLPAAGSLAAAMRRVCTRLAGAFTLLAIDAAEPDVVVGARRNSPLVVGRGSNGFYLASD
;
A
#
# COMPACT_ATOMS: atom_id res chain seq x y z
N MET A 1 16.27 -1.23 -2.99
CA MET A 1 15.41 -0.89 -1.84
C MET A 1 14.12 -0.32 -2.41
N CYS A 2 12.96 -0.86 -2.13
CA CYS A 2 11.71 -0.39 -2.76
C CYS A 2 11.42 1.12 -2.52
N GLY A 3 10.57 1.73 -3.37
CA GLY A 3 10.05 3.08 -3.19
C GLY A 3 8.62 3.08 -2.65
N ILE A 4 8.33 3.96 -1.68
CA ILE A 4 6.98 4.20 -1.14
C ILE A 4 6.62 5.67 -1.31
N VAL A 5 5.39 5.94 -1.74
CA VAL A 5 4.78 7.27 -1.78
C VAL A 5 3.37 7.20 -1.23
N GLY A 6 2.97 8.19 -0.46
CA GLY A 6 1.59 8.41 -0.01
C GLY A 6 1.22 9.88 -0.07
N TYR A 7 -0.03 10.16 -0.36
CA TYR A 7 -0.57 11.51 -0.42
C TYR A 7 -2.01 11.54 0.09
N THR A 8 -2.35 12.61 0.81
CA THR A 8 -3.73 13.02 1.05
C THR A 8 -3.83 14.54 1.08
N GLY A 9 -4.86 15.13 0.47
CA GLY A 9 -5.02 16.58 0.43
C GLY A 9 -6.09 17.05 -0.55
N ALA A 10 -5.92 18.25 -1.10
CA ALA A 10 -6.95 18.88 -1.93
C ALA A 10 -6.87 18.54 -3.43
N ARG A 11 -5.81 17.89 -3.89
CA ARG A 11 -5.57 17.59 -5.31
C ARG A 11 -5.78 16.11 -5.61
N PRO A 12 -6.02 15.72 -6.88
CA PRO A 12 -5.95 14.33 -7.30
C PRO A 12 -4.66 13.65 -6.87
N ALA A 13 -4.78 12.52 -6.17
CA ALA A 13 -3.65 11.79 -5.60
C ALA A 13 -2.82 11.07 -6.68
N LEU A 14 -3.48 10.53 -7.71
CA LEU A 14 -2.84 9.66 -8.69
C LEU A 14 -1.59 10.27 -9.33
N GLY A 15 -1.72 11.49 -9.87
CA GLY A 15 -0.58 12.18 -10.51
C GLY A 15 0.57 12.45 -9.53
N ILE A 16 0.25 12.87 -8.31
CA ILE A 16 1.23 13.15 -7.25
C ILE A 16 1.98 11.88 -6.85
N VAL A 17 1.25 10.78 -6.67
CA VAL A 17 1.83 9.49 -6.31
C VAL A 17 2.74 8.98 -7.44
N LEU A 18 2.28 9.03 -8.69
CA LEU A 18 3.10 8.64 -9.85
C LEU A 18 4.37 9.49 -10.01
N ASP A 19 4.28 10.81 -9.82
CA ASP A 19 5.45 11.69 -9.84
C ASP A 19 6.47 11.32 -8.75
N GLY A 20 5.99 10.96 -7.57
CA GLY A 20 6.85 10.44 -6.50
C GLY A 20 7.50 9.11 -6.90
N LEU A 21 6.74 8.19 -7.48
CA LEU A 21 7.27 6.89 -7.93
C LEU A 21 8.31 7.03 -9.04
N ARG A 22 8.13 7.95 -9.99
CA ARG A 22 9.15 8.25 -11.02
C ARG A 22 10.48 8.64 -10.39
N ARG A 23 10.44 9.43 -9.32
CA ARG A 23 11.66 9.85 -8.60
C ARG A 23 12.30 8.71 -7.82
N LEU A 24 11.54 7.68 -7.44
CA LEU A 24 12.01 6.54 -6.65
C LEU A 24 12.29 5.28 -7.49
N GLU A 25 12.03 5.29 -8.79
CA GLU A 25 12.17 4.12 -9.68
C GLU A 25 13.60 3.55 -9.70
N TYR A 26 14.62 4.40 -9.51
CA TYR A 26 16.01 3.96 -9.41
C TYR A 26 16.28 2.97 -8.27
N ARG A 27 15.37 2.88 -7.28
CA ARG A 27 15.52 2.01 -6.13
C ARG A 27 14.87 0.62 -6.30
N GLY A 28 13.94 0.46 -7.25
CA GLY A 28 13.24 -0.79 -7.54
C GLY A 28 12.38 -0.72 -8.82
N TYR A 29 12.42 -1.77 -9.64
CA TYR A 29 11.85 -1.78 -10.99
C TYR A 29 11.25 -3.15 -11.39
N ASP A 30 11.06 -4.06 -10.42
CA ASP A 30 10.49 -5.39 -10.67
C ASP A 30 8.97 -5.33 -10.83
N SER A 31 8.32 -4.35 -10.20
CA SER A 31 6.90 -4.02 -10.37
C SER A 31 6.60 -2.66 -9.78
N ALA A 32 5.47 -2.07 -10.17
CA ALA A 32 4.93 -0.86 -9.56
C ALA A 32 3.40 -0.96 -9.43
N GLY A 33 2.84 -0.19 -8.50
CA GLY A 33 1.39 -0.08 -8.39
C GLY A 33 0.94 1.07 -7.52
N VAL A 34 -0.35 1.36 -7.61
CA VAL A 34 -1.04 2.42 -6.86
C VAL A 34 -2.38 1.93 -6.30
N ALA A 35 -2.80 2.54 -5.21
CA ALA A 35 -4.16 2.48 -4.70
C ALA A 35 -4.63 3.91 -4.43
N VAL A 36 -5.83 4.23 -4.92
CA VAL A 36 -6.49 5.52 -4.70
C VAL A 36 -7.84 5.27 -4.04
N GLN A 37 -8.10 5.99 -2.94
CA GLN A 37 -9.42 6.04 -2.33
C GLN A 37 -10.28 7.04 -3.10
N SER A 38 -11.44 6.58 -3.57
CA SER A 38 -12.40 7.42 -4.30
C SER A 38 -13.82 6.92 -4.04
N ARG A 39 -14.72 7.83 -3.66
CA ARG A 39 -16.17 7.57 -3.48
C ARG A 39 -16.48 6.30 -2.66
N GLY A 40 -15.79 6.13 -1.53
CA GLY A 40 -16.02 5.00 -0.62
C GLY A 40 -15.48 3.66 -1.10
N ARG A 41 -14.59 3.65 -2.11
CA ARG A 41 -13.97 2.45 -2.69
C ARG A 41 -12.46 2.65 -2.84
N LEU A 42 -11.73 1.55 -2.90
CA LEU A 42 -10.33 1.55 -3.32
C LEU A 42 -10.24 1.13 -4.79
N LEU A 43 -9.56 1.96 -5.58
CA LEU A 43 -9.23 1.70 -6.97
C LEU A 43 -7.74 1.39 -7.02
N THR A 44 -7.39 0.19 -7.47
CA THR A 44 -6.01 -0.28 -7.47
C THR A 44 -5.59 -0.67 -8.88
N GLU A 45 -4.32 -0.42 -9.17
CA GLU A 45 -3.72 -0.83 -10.44
C GLU A 45 -2.25 -1.13 -10.20
N LYS A 46 -1.78 -2.26 -10.72
CA LYS A 46 -0.42 -2.75 -10.48
C LYS A 46 0.08 -3.61 -11.63
N ARG A 47 1.36 -3.47 -11.95
CA ARG A 47 2.02 -4.14 -13.08
C ARG A 47 3.43 -4.56 -12.72
N ALA A 48 3.81 -5.74 -13.18
CA ALA A 48 5.18 -6.21 -13.22
C ALA A 48 6.03 -5.39 -14.20
N GLY A 49 7.32 -5.30 -13.91
CA GLY A 49 8.29 -4.51 -14.65
C GLY A 49 8.32 -3.04 -14.23
N LYS A 50 8.85 -2.22 -15.15
CA LYS A 50 9.11 -0.79 -14.93
C LYS A 50 7.82 0.01 -14.73
N LEU A 51 7.94 1.19 -14.13
CA LEU A 51 6.83 2.10 -13.86
C LEU A 51 6.03 2.43 -15.14
N ALA A 52 6.70 2.51 -16.29
CA ALA A 52 6.06 2.73 -17.58
C ALA A 52 4.94 1.72 -17.92
N ASN A 53 5.04 0.47 -17.44
CA ASN A 53 4.00 -0.53 -17.64
C ASN A 53 2.72 -0.16 -16.86
N LEU A 54 2.88 0.32 -15.63
CA LEU A 54 1.77 0.82 -14.81
C LEU A 54 1.14 2.06 -15.44
N GLU A 55 1.96 3.01 -15.91
CA GLU A 55 1.47 4.24 -16.54
C GLU A 55 0.66 3.94 -17.80
N LYS A 56 1.14 3.02 -18.63
CA LYS A 56 0.42 2.56 -19.81
C LYS A 56 -0.93 1.94 -19.43
N ALA A 57 -0.94 1.04 -18.45
CA ALA A 57 -2.16 0.39 -18.01
C ALA A 57 -3.18 1.38 -17.43
N LEU A 58 -2.72 2.38 -16.66
CA LEU A 58 -3.56 3.47 -16.14
C LEU A 58 -4.12 4.36 -17.25
N ALA A 59 -3.36 4.62 -18.31
CA ALA A 59 -3.82 5.41 -19.46
C ALA A 59 -4.87 4.65 -20.30
N GLU A 60 -4.82 3.32 -20.30
CA GLU A 60 -5.78 2.43 -20.95
C GLU A 60 -7.00 2.12 -20.06
N LEU A 61 -6.96 2.49 -18.78
CA LEU A 61 -8.01 2.22 -17.80
C LEU A 61 -9.21 3.16 -18.02
N ASP A 62 -10.37 2.60 -18.34
CA ASP A 62 -11.64 3.34 -18.39
C ASP A 62 -12.28 3.44 -16.99
N VAL A 63 -11.58 4.07 -16.05
CA VAL A 63 -12.04 4.26 -14.66
C VAL A 63 -11.83 5.71 -14.24
N PRO A 64 -12.71 6.65 -14.63
CA PRO A 64 -12.52 8.08 -14.36
C PRO A 64 -12.34 8.39 -12.86
N ASP A 65 -13.01 7.62 -12.00
CA ASP A 65 -12.99 7.80 -10.55
C ASP A 65 -11.60 7.68 -9.91
N ILE A 66 -10.63 6.98 -10.54
CA ILE A 66 -9.25 6.87 -10.02
C ILE A 66 -8.49 8.19 -10.15
N GLY A 67 -8.84 9.00 -11.14
CA GLY A 67 -8.26 10.32 -11.38
C GLY A 67 -8.86 11.41 -10.49
N GLU A 68 -9.94 11.13 -9.76
CA GLU A 68 -10.61 12.12 -8.91
C GLU A 68 -10.29 11.97 -7.42
N GLY A 69 -9.86 10.78 -6.99
CA GLY A 69 -9.55 10.51 -5.59
C GLY A 69 -8.38 11.36 -5.08
N THR A 70 -8.54 11.89 -3.87
CA THR A 70 -7.60 12.83 -3.24
C THR A 70 -6.65 12.17 -2.24
N THR A 71 -6.84 10.88 -1.97
CA THR A 71 -6.02 10.09 -1.06
C THR A 71 -5.50 8.85 -1.77
N GLY A 72 -4.19 8.61 -1.73
CA GLY A 72 -3.61 7.47 -2.42
C GLY A 72 -2.20 7.12 -1.96
N ILE A 73 -1.81 5.89 -2.27
CA ILE A 73 -0.50 5.32 -1.99
C ILE A 73 0.04 4.62 -3.24
N GLY A 74 1.35 4.57 -3.37
CA GLY A 74 2.02 3.92 -4.50
C GLY A 74 3.35 3.33 -4.12
N HIS A 75 3.76 2.30 -4.87
CA HIS A 75 4.95 1.52 -4.59
C HIS A 75 5.74 1.18 -5.85
N THR A 76 7.06 1.16 -5.74
CA THR A 76 7.96 0.47 -6.66
C THR A 76 8.69 -0.64 -5.92
N ARG A 77 8.65 -1.85 -6.46
CA ARG A 77 9.09 -3.06 -5.76
C ARG A 77 10.42 -3.57 -6.31
N TRP A 78 11.23 -4.05 -5.37
CA TRP A 78 12.34 -4.98 -5.58
C TRP A 78 11.95 -6.26 -4.85
N ALA A 79 11.78 -7.36 -5.58
CA ALA A 79 11.19 -8.57 -5.03
C ALA A 79 12.10 -9.26 -3.99
N THR A 80 11.52 -9.66 -2.85
CA THR A 80 12.16 -10.51 -1.83
C THR A 80 11.36 -11.81 -1.65
N HIS A 81 10.12 -11.71 -1.14
CA HIS A 81 9.18 -12.82 -1.03
C HIS A 81 8.16 -12.79 -2.17
N GLY A 82 8.10 -13.85 -2.98
CA GLY A 82 7.24 -13.92 -4.16
C GLY A 82 7.85 -13.23 -5.38
N GLY A 83 7.76 -13.91 -6.54
CA GLY A 83 8.36 -13.45 -7.80
C GLY A 83 7.78 -12.13 -8.33
N PRO A 84 8.45 -11.50 -9.32
CA PRO A 84 8.05 -10.21 -9.88
C PRO A 84 6.85 -10.35 -10.84
N THR A 85 5.64 -10.44 -10.28
CA THR A 85 4.38 -10.61 -11.01
C THR A 85 3.37 -9.55 -10.60
N ASP A 86 2.37 -9.28 -11.43
CA ASP A 86 1.27 -8.36 -11.10
C ASP A 86 0.61 -8.74 -9.77
N ARG A 87 0.43 -10.05 -9.54
CA ARG A 87 -0.13 -10.63 -8.32
C ARG A 87 0.65 -10.23 -7.06
N ASN A 88 1.98 -10.28 -7.13
CA ASN A 88 2.89 -9.97 -6.01
C ASN A 88 3.34 -8.50 -5.97
N ALA A 89 2.91 -7.69 -6.95
CA ALA A 89 3.11 -6.25 -6.90
C ALA A 89 2.26 -5.66 -5.78
N HIS A 90 2.79 -4.61 -5.15
CA HIS A 90 2.03 -3.79 -4.22
C HIS A 90 1.18 -2.78 -5.02
N PRO A 91 0.04 -2.31 -4.49
CA PRO A 91 -0.52 -2.61 -3.17
C PRO A 91 -1.15 -4.00 -3.03
N HIS A 92 -1.17 -4.50 -1.80
CA HIS A 92 -2.00 -5.64 -1.39
C HIS A 92 -3.27 -5.14 -0.74
N THR A 93 -4.39 -5.80 -1.03
CA THR A 93 -5.69 -5.47 -0.44
C THR A 93 -6.14 -6.53 0.54
N SER A 94 -6.97 -6.14 1.52
CA SER A 94 -7.72 -7.11 2.32
C SER A 94 -8.69 -7.89 1.43
N MET A 95 -9.16 -9.05 1.92
CA MET A 95 -10.07 -9.94 1.18
C MET A 95 -11.36 -9.26 0.73
N ASP A 96 -11.88 -8.31 1.52
CA ASP A 96 -13.07 -7.50 1.21
C ASP A 96 -12.76 -6.26 0.33
N GLY A 97 -11.50 -6.06 -0.05
CA GLY A 97 -11.04 -4.92 -0.84
C GLY A 97 -11.06 -3.57 -0.12
N ARG A 98 -11.34 -3.56 1.20
CA ARG A 98 -11.53 -2.33 1.97
C ARG A 98 -10.22 -1.63 2.33
N ILE A 99 -9.17 -2.39 2.63
CA ILE A 99 -7.87 -1.87 3.04
C ILE A 99 -6.86 -2.12 1.92
N ALA A 100 -6.01 -1.14 1.61
CA ALA A 100 -4.82 -1.33 0.78
C ALA A 100 -3.56 -1.01 1.58
N VAL A 101 -2.51 -1.81 1.38
CA VAL A 101 -1.21 -1.70 2.06
C VAL A 101 -0.07 -1.76 1.04
N ILE A 102 0.92 -0.90 1.26
CA ILE A 102 2.24 -0.99 0.63
C ILE A 102 3.33 -1.08 1.70
N HIS A 103 4.42 -1.76 1.37
CA HIS A 103 5.42 -2.16 2.35
C HIS A 103 6.86 -2.13 1.79
N ASN A 104 7.79 -1.62 2.59
CA ASN A 104 9.23 -1.73 2.39
C ASN A 104 9.83 -2.46 3.58
N GLY A 105 10.56 -3.53 3.35
CA GLY A 105 11.17 -4.33 4.41
C GLY A 105 10.71 -5.78 4.35
N ILE A 106 10.77 -6.45 5.49
CA ILE A 106 10.40 -7.86 5.64
C ILE A 106 9.60 -8.04 6.94
N ILE A 107 8.45 -8.68 6.84
CA ILE A 107 7.70 -9.19 8.00
C ILE A 107 8.20 -10.60 8.31
N GLU A 108 9.14 -10.74 9.23
CA GLU A 108 9.87 -11.99 9.46
C GLU A 108 8.98 -13.14 9.97
N ASN A 109 7.91 -12.81 10.69
CA ASN A 109 6.98 -13.79 11.23
C ASN A 109 5.74 -14.02 10.32
N PHE A 110 5.80 -13.65 9.03
CA PHE A 110 4.66 -13.75 8.12
C PHE A 110 4.11 -15.17 7.99
N ALA A 111 4.95 -16.21 7.99
CA ALA A 111 4.48 -17.59 7.86
C ALA A 111 3.53 -18.00 9.01
N LYS A 112 3.85 -17.57 10.24
CA LYS A 112 2.98 -17.77 11.41
C LYS A 112 1.67 -16.99 11.28
N LEU A 113 1.77 -15.72 10.89
CA LEU A 113 0.60 -14.85 10.74
C LEU A 113 -0.34 -15.33 9.62
N ARG A 114 0.22 -15.79 8.50
CA ARG A 114 -0.50 -16.38 7.38
C ARG A 114 -1.26 -17.62 7.81
N ALA A 115 -0.61 -18.56 8.50
CA ALA A 115 -1.28 -19.77 8.99
C ALA A 115 -2.44 -19.46 9.96
N GLU A 116 -2.29 -18.46 10.83
CA GLU A 116 -3.37 -17.99 11.70
C GLU A 116 -4.55 -17.41 10.92
N LEU A 117 -4.27 -16.58 9.91
CA LEU A 117 -5.30 -15.95 9.07
C LEU A 117 -6.02 -16.99 8.19
N GLU A 118 -5.28 -17.93 7.58
CA GLU A 118 -5.84 -19.03 6.79
C GLU A 118 -6.71 -19.94 7.66
N ALA A 119 -6.30 -20.24 8.90
CA ALA A 119 -7.14 -20.97 9.86
C ALA A 119 -8.42 -20.20 10.24
N GLY A 120 -8.40 -18.87 10.12
CA GLY A 120 -9.55 -17.99 10.26
C GLY A 120 -10.40 -17.84 8.99
N GLY A 121 -10.07 -18.54 7.90
CA GLY A 121 -10.80 -18.52 6.62
C GLY A 121 -10.38 -17.43 5.65
N VAL A 122 -9.24 -16.76 5.86
CA VAL A 122 -8.71 -15.77 4.92
C VAL A 122 -8.03 -16.46 3.74
N GLU A 123 -8.46 -16.11 2.52
CA GLU A 123 -7.80 -16.53 1.29
C GLU A 123 -6.72 -15.52 0.89
N PHE A 124 -5.50 -16.00 0.64
CA PHE A 124 -4.38 -15.17 0.20
C PHE A 124 -4.27 -15.15 -1.32
N ALA A 125 -4.23 -13.94 -1.86
CA ALA A 125 -4.08 -13.69 -3.28
C ALA A 125 -2.63 -13.57 -3.74
N SER A 126 -1.63 -13.60 -2.85
CA SER A 126 -0.20 -13.42 -3.16
C SER A 126 0.72 -14.36 -2.37
N ASP A 127 2.00 -14.37 -2.74
CA ASP A 127 3.06 -15.08 -2.02
C ASP A 127 3.82 -14.16 -1.06
N THR A 128 3.40 -12.90 -0.94
CA THR A 128 4.16 -11.88 -0.21
C THR A 128 3.86 -11.93 1.28
N ASP A 129 4.85 -11.53 2.06
CA ASP A 129 4.72 -11.26 3.48
C ASP A 129 3.80 -10.05 3.75
N THR A 130 3.81 -9.06 2.85
CA THR A 130 3.01 -7.83 2.93
C THR A 130 1.51 -8.08 3.05
N GLU A 131 0.96 -9.06 2.32
CA GLU A 131 -0.48 -9.31 2.32
C GLU A 131 -1.03 -9.67 3.70
N CYS A 132 -0.22 -10.31 4.56
CA CYS A 132 -0.60 -10.57 5.95
C CYS A 132 -1.02 -9.29 6.68
N VAL A 133 -0.35 -8.17 6.40
CA VAL A 133 -0.63 -6.88 7.03
C VAL A 133 -2.00 -6.34 6.61
N ALA A 134 -2.37 -6.47 5.34
CA ALA A 134 -3.68 -6.03 4.85
C ALA A 134 -4.82 -6.76 5.55
N HIS A 135 -4.72 -8.08 5.67
CA HIS A 135 -5.72 -8.92 6.35
C HIS A 135 -5.74 -8.69 7.87
N LEU A 136 -4.57 -8.52 8.51
CA LEU A 136 -4.50 -8.18 9.93
C LEU A 136 -5.14 -6.81 10.23
N LEU A 137 -4.95 -5.81 9.37
CA LEU A 137 -5.60 -4.51 9.52
C LEU A 137 -7.11 -4.64 9.42
N ALA A 138 -7.61 -5.33 8.39
CA ALA A 138 -9.04 -5.57 8.22
C ALA A 138 -9.66 -6.29 9.43
N ALA A 139 -8.96 -7.30 9.98
CA ALA A 139 -9.42 -8.03 11.17
C ALA A 139 -9.43 -7.17 12.46
N GLN A 140 -8.49 -6.23 12.60
CA GLN A 140 -8.39 -5.37 13.80
C GLN A 140 -9.29 -4.14 13.74
N LEU A 141 -9.66 -3.69 12.54
CA LEU A 141 -10.35 -2.42 12.32
C LEU A 141 -11.69 -2.30 13.07
N PRO A 142 -12.59 -3.30 13.09
CA PRO A 142 -13.87 -3.19 13.80
C PRO A 142 -13.72 -2.92 15.29
N ALA A 143 -12.71 -3.53 15.94
CA ALA A 143 -12.44 -3.34 17.36
C ALA A 143 -11.61 -2.08 17.66
N ALA A 144 -10.83 -1.60 16.68
CA ALA A 144 -9.94 -0.45 16.85
C ALA A 144 -10.62 0.89 16.56
N GLY A 145 -11.66 0.91 15.71
CA GLY A 145 -12.47 2.08 15.39
C GLY A 145 -11.83 3.09 14.41
N SER A 146 -10.56 2.95 14.07
CA SER A 146 -9.86 3.75 13.03
C SER A 146 -8.68 2.97 12.46
N LEU A 147 -8.28 3.28 11.22
CA LEU A 147 -7.13 2.66 10.59
C LEU A 147 -5.84 2.90 11.38
N ALA A 148 -5.67 4.09 11.97
CA ALA A 148 -4.51 4.44 12.79
C ALA A 148 -4.44 3.62 14.10
N ALA A 149 -5.58 3.34 14.73
CA ALA A 149 -5.63 2.48 15.90
C ALA A 149 -5.39 1.01 15.53
N ALA A 150 -5.95 0.54 14.41
CA ALA A 150 -5.71 -0.80 13.89
C ALA A 150 -4.22 -1.02 13.57
N MET A 151 -3.58 -0.07 12.87
CA MET A 151 -2.15 -0.13 12.55
C MET A 151 -1.29 -0.24 13.80
N ARG A 152 -1.61 0.51 14.87
CA ARG A 152 -0.89 0.40 16.16
C ARG A 152 -0.98 -1.02 16.74
N ARG A 153 -2.16 -1.63 16.74
CA ARG A 153 -2.37 -3.02 17.22
C ARG A 153 -1.68 -4.04 16.32
N VAL A 154 -1.72 -3.87 15.01
CA VAL A 154 -1.04 -4.77 14.08
C VAL A 154 0.47 -4.70 14.27
N CYS A 155 1.04 -3.50 14.41
CA CYS A 155 2.47 -3.31 14.60
C CYS A 155 3.05 -4.01 15.84
N THR A 156 2.26 -4.23 16.91
CA THR A 156 2.74 -5.00 18.08
C THR A 156 2.87 -6.49 17.79
N ARG A 157 2.28 -6.99 16.71
CA ARG A 157 2.31 -8.39 16.28
C ARG A 157 3.38 -8.68 15.23
N LEU A 158 3.84 -7.68 14.49
CA LEU A 158 4.82 -7.84 13.43
C LEU A 158 6.24 -7.98 13.99
N ALA A 159 7.04 -8.87 13.41
CA ALA A 159 8.49 -8.98 13.63
C ALA A 159 9.24 -8.55 12.35
N GLY A 160 10.49 -8.08 12.51
CA GLY A 160 11.33 -7.60 11.43
C GLY A 160 11.44 -6.08 11.32
N ALA A 161 11.99 -5.63 10.19
CA ALA A 161 12.18 -4.23 9.84
C ALA A 161 11.25 -3.86 8.68
N PHE A 162 10.43 -2.85 8.85
CA PHE A 162 9.38 -2.49 7.89
C PHE A 162 9.02 -1.00 7.91
N THR A 163 8.59 -0.51 6.76
CA THR A 163 7.82 0.72 6.57
C THR A 163 6.53 0.35 5.86
N LEU A 164 5.39 0.75 6.41
CA LEU A 164 4.05 0.46 5.91
C LEU A 164 3.33 1.77 5.64
N LEU A 165 2.62 1.85 4.51
CA LEU A 165 1.51 2.79 4.35
C LEU A 165 0.23 2.02 4.09
N ALA A 166 -0.88 2.50 4.66
CA ALA A 166 -2.20 1.94 4.45
C ALA A 166 -3.26 3.03 4.26
N ILE A 167 -4.31 2.69 3.50
CA ILE A 167 -5.54 3.48 3.31
C ILE A 167 -6.77 2.59 3.44
N ASP A 168 -7.91 3.17 3.84
CA ASP A 168 -9.22 2.51 3.98
C ASP A 168 -10.23 3.16 3.04
N ALA A 169 -10.98 2.35 2.28
CA ALA A 169 -12.11 2.79 1.47
C ALA A 169 -13.10 3.67 2.25
N ALA A 170 -13.34 3.35 3.53
CA ALA A 170 -14.34 4.00 4.38
C ALA A 170 -13.79 5.17 5.22
N GLU A 171 -12.48 5.41 5.21
CA GLU A 171 -11.83 6.51 5.95
C GLU A 171 -11.11 7.43 4.94
N PRO A 172 -11.86 8.30 4.20
CA PRO A 172 -11.26 9.24 3.27
C PRO A 172 -10.32 10.22 3.99
N ASP A 173 -9.43 10.84 3.22
CA ASP A 173 -8.50 11.88 3.71
C ASP A 173 -7.46 11.41 4.74
N VAL A 174 -7.26 10.08 4.86
CA VAL A 174 -6.33 9.47 5.80
C VAL A 174 -5.37 8.53 5.08
N VAL A 175 -4.06 8.78 5.27
CA VAL A 175 -2.99 7.81 5.01
C VAL A 175 -2.30 7.50 6.33
N VAL A 176 -2.24 6.22 6.69
CA VAL A 176 -1.58 5.77 7.92
C VAL A 176 -0.22 5.19 7.59
N GLY A 177 0.82 5.78 8.18
CA GLY A 177 2.19 5.28 8.10
C GLY A 177 2.66 4.61 9.39
N ALA A 178 3.46 3.55 9.26
CA ALA A 178 4.20 2.94 10.36
C ALA A 178 5.64 2.66 9.91
N ARG A 179 6.62 2.83 10.80
CA ARG A 179 8.02 2.51 10.54
C ARG A 179 8.68 1.81 11.72
N ARG A 180 9.50 0.81 11.42
CA ARG A 180 10.40 0.12 12.35
C ARG A 180 11.68 -0.21 11.60
N ASN A 181 12.78 0.46 11.96
CA ASN A 181 14.11 0.20 11.38
C ASN A 181 14.18 0.32 9.84
N SER A 182 13.27 1.11 9.23
CA SER A 182 13.23 1.43 7.80
C SER A 182 12.82 2.90 7.62
N PRO A 183 13.35 3.64 6.63
CA PRO A 183 13.06 5.06 6.45
C PRO A 183 11.58 5.34 6.13
N LEU A 184 11.08 6.44 6.69
CA LEU A 184 9.81 7.06 6.32
C LEU A 184 9.86 8.53 6.74
N VAL A 185 9.59 9.42 5.79
CA VAL A 185 9.53 10.88 5.98
C VAL A 185 8.11 11.35 5.77
N VAL A 186 7.68 12.33 6.58
CA VAL A 186 6.40 13.02 6.43
C VAL A 186 6.65 14.43 5.93
N GLY A 187 6.12 14.75 4.76
CA GLY A 187 6.11 16.09 4.19
C GLY A 187 4.79 16.80 4.50
N ARG A 188 4.86 18.04 4.98
CA ARG A 188 3.69 18.90 5.16
C ARG A 188 3.72 20.01 4.12
N GLY A 189 2.76 19.99 3.20
CA GLY A 189 2.52 21.10 2.27
C GLY A 189 1.39 22.00 2.74
N SER A 190 1.13 23.06 1.96
CA SER A 190 -0.04 23.94 2.18
C SER A 190 -1.37 23.24 1.88
N ASN A 191 -1.37 22.31 0.91
CA ASN A 191 -2.59 21.70 0.35
C ASN A 191 -2.63 20.17 0.49
N GLY A 192 -1.86 19.62 1.44
CA GLY A 192 -1.85 18.17 1.69
C GLY A 192 -0.63 17.69 2.46
N PHE A 193 -0.70 16.41 2.83
CA PHE A 193 0.35 15.67 3.51
C PHE A 193 0.92 14.61 2.56
N TYR A 194 2.22 14.39 2.68
CA TYR A 194 3.00 13.49 1.84
C TYR A 194 3.76 12.53 2.73
N LEU A 195 3.89 11.28 2.29
CA LEU A 195 4.71 10.28 2.94
C LEU A 195 5.62 9.66 1.88
N ALA A 196 6.91 9.51 2.18
CA ALA A 196 7.85 8.89 1.25
C ALA A 196 8.94 8.11 1.98
N SER A 197 9.49 7.10 1.32
CA SER A 197 10.68 6.37 1.81
C SER A 197 11.98 7.16 1.64
N ASP A 198 11.99 8.20 0.81
CA ASP A 198 13.10 9.12 0.56
C ASP A 198 12.55 10.49 0.12
#